data_AF-W4PF15-F1
#
_entry.id   AF-W4PF15-F1
#
_cell.length_a   1.000
_cell.length_b   1.000
_cell.length_c   1.000
_cell.angle_alpha   90.00
_cell.angle_beta   90.00
_cell.angle_gamma   90.00
#
_symmetry.space_group_name_H-M   'P 1'
#
loop_
_entity.id
_entity.type
_entity.pdbx_description
1 polymer ?
#
loop_
_entity_poly.entity_id
_entity_poly.type
_entity_poly.pdbx_seq_one_letter_code
_entity_poly.pdbx_strand_id
1 'polypeptide(L)'
;MITALIGKSFLKAFNEKFNKSLSARDFFREEYFELFFNHPKYMQWVTNSPFVQMKSGQKPHLLTVDERLEKLENLYFKVEKESPDASFALGYPASEADEFASTSGLVTDIVAESEEEDIFYSWIGSGLGIGVAGGYNLLIDDAELLLLVFEGWKYYRKYLNDPTLKQLKEYKINSWNGQWLTYRLGKNYREDFDFLTLQNEGVFAPTSDSIEIAMISWSNLFFSLSRFYPDKNLASYIYSFGQTNKTIGFIPIYLKSGTKLKDVFRKLYSGSDCFDDKEFQALYGMHIKRACELGSIGLQALRPKDLEKYMRESRSFVFKKEEQIIIYQSYKTWLIAMLSKNKQEFKDYTIELAKLILRYRKGASGTERKNLIEKKLLDAKSKKLFIDALTEMVAGVEDCDLEQLKTLKDEVHLMTNEEFTYFNTLLKFDYAFVEKQS
;
A
#
# COMPACT_ATOMS: atom_id res chain seq x y z
N MET A 1 -9.36 -9.41 21.42
CA MET A 1 -9.54 -9.08 19.99
C MET A 1 -8.39 -8.22 19.46
N ILE A 2 -8.11 -8.19 18.15
CA ILE A 2 -6.93 -7.48 17.59
C ILE A 2 -6.99 -5.97 17.80
N THR A 3 -8.16 -5.35 17.63
CA THR A 3 -8.39 -3.94 17.95
C THR A 3 -8.06 -3.63 19.41
N ALA A 4 -8.52 -4.47 20.35
CA ALA A 4 -8.18 -4.31 21.77
C ALA A 4 -6.67 -4.44 22.02
N LEU A 5 -5.99 -5.40 21.38
CA LEU A 5 -4.54 -5.54 21.49
C LEU A 5 -3.81 -4.26 21.03
N ILE A 6 -4.20 -3.71 19.88
CA ILE A 6 -3.62 -2.48 19.35
C ILE A 6 -3.87 -1.29 20.28
N GLY A 7 -5.10 -1.15 20.79
CA GLY A 7 -5.44 -0.10 21.75
C GLY A 7 -4.61 -0.19 23.03
N LYS A 8 -4.38 -1.42 23.53
CA LYS A 8 -3.55 -1.68 24.71
C LYS A 8 -2.08 -1.34 24.47
N SER A 9 -1.51 -1.79 23.36
CA SER A 9 -0.13 -1.44 22.97
C SER A 9 0.06 0.06 22.82
N PHE A 10 -0.89 0.74 22.17
CA PHE A 10 -0.87 2.19 22.04
C PHE A 10 -0.96 2.90 23.40
N LEU A 11 -1.93 2.55 24.25
CA LEU A 11 -2.12 3.26 25.52
C LEU A 11 -0.90 3.10 26.42
N LYS A 12 -0.28 1.91 26.43
CA LYS A 12 0.99 1.68 27.10
C LYS A 12 2.06 2.67 26.61
N ALA A 13 2.27 2.74 25.29
CA ALA A 13 3.25 3.66 24.70
C ALA A 13 2.93 5.14 24.97
N PHE A 14 1.64 5.50 24.99
CA PHE A 14 1.17 6.84 25.33
C PHE A 14 1.50 7.21 26.78
N ASN A 15 1.12 6.34 27.72
CA ASN A 15 1.39 6.54 29.15
C ASN A 15 2.90 6.67 29.41
N GLU A 16 3.72 5.83 28.77
CA GLU A 16 5.19 5.92 28.86
C GLU A 16 5.72 7.24 28.28
N LYS A 17 5.28 7.66 27.08
CA LYS A 17 5.76 8.89 26.43
C LYS A 17 5.38 10.17 27.16
N PHE A 18 4.18 10.22 27.75
CA PHE A 18 3.65 11.41 28.42
C PHE A 18 3.75 11.34 29.95
N ASN A 19 4.40 10.30 30.49
CA ASN A 19 4.51 10.03 31.92
C ASN A 19 3.14 10.10 32.64
N LYS A 20 2.15 9.44 32.04
CA LYS A 20 0.79 9.28 32.57
C LYS A 20 0.55 7.83 33.01
N SER A 21 -0.55 7.59 33.70
CA SER A 21 -0.99 6.25 34.13
C SER A 21 -2.50 6.09 33.94
N LEU A 22 -3.01 6.49 32.77
CA LEU A 22 -4.44 6.41 32.45
C LEU A 22 -4.86 4.96 32.22
N SER A 23 -6.03 4.59 32.75
CA SER A 23 -6.75 3.38 32.30
C SER A 23 -7.31 3.56 30.89
N ALA A 24 -7.78 2.48 30.25
CA ALA A 24 -8.43 2.57 28.96
C ALA A 24 -9.71 3.39 29.04
N ARG A 25 -10.51 3.21 30.11
CA ARG A 25 -11.70 4.03 30.37
C ARG A 25 -11.36 5.51 30.53
N ASP A 26 -10.31 5.85 31.29
CA ASP A 26 -9.90 7.25 31.50
C ASP A 26 -9.40 7.88 30.21
N PHE A 27 -8.50 7.20 29.47
CA PHE A 27 -8.04 7.69 28.17
C PHE A 27 -9.20 7.84 27.18
N PHE A 28 -10.13 6.88 27.18
CA PHE A 28 -11.31 6.94 26.33
C PHE A 28 -12.12 8.21 26.61
N ARG A 29 -12.33 8.54 27.89
CA ARG A 29 -13.08 9.75 28.28
C ARG A 29 -12.31 11.03 27.97
N GLU A 30 -11.07 11.12 28.41
CA GLU A 30 -10.28 12.37 28.43
C GLU A 30 -9.72 12.75 27.07
N GLU A 31 -9.43 11.78 26.20
CA GLU A 31 -8.75 12.02 24.92
C GLU A 31 -9.60 11.50 23.75
N TYR A 32 -10.02 10.24 23.77
CA TYR A 32 -10.68 9.63 22.61
C TYR A 32 -12.07 10.23 22.34
N PHE A 33 -12.94 10.27 23.34
CA PHE A 33 -14.29 10.81 23.25
C PHE A 33 -14.26 12.29 22.86
N GLU A 34 -13.39 13.07 23.50
CA GLU A 34 -13.22 14.49 23.21
C GLU A 34 -12.84 14.73 21.74
N LEU A 35 -11.93 13.93 21.16
CA LEU A 35 -11.55 14.07 19.76
C LEU A 35 -12.62 13.52 18.79
N PHE A 36 -13.19 12.35 19.09
CA PHE A 36 -13.98 11.59 18.12
C PHE A 36 -15.47 11.93 18.15
N PHE A 37 -16.06 12.11 19.33
CA PHE A 37 -17.51 12.11 19.51
C PHE A 37 -18.06 13.33 20.24
N ASN A 38 -17.25 14.13 20.94
CA ASN A 38 -17.71 15.35 21.61
C ASN A 38 -17.84 16.57 20.67
N HIS A 39 -18.08 16.34 19.37
CA HIS A 39 -18.19 17.38 18.35
C HIS A 39 -19.33 17.11 17.36
N PRO A 40 -19.89 18.13 16.67
CA PRO A 40 -20.94 17.92 15.68
C PRO A 40 -20.52 17.01 14.50
N LYS A 41 -19.23 17.00 14.17
CA LYS A 41 -18.64 16.16 13.12
C LYS A 41 -17.79 15.07 13.74
N TYR A 42 -18.27 13.82 13.77
CA TYR A 42 -17.48 12.74 14.35
C TYR A 42 -16.34 12.28 13.44
N MET A 43 -15.26 11.82 14.03
CA MET A 43 -14.13 11.27 13.26
C MET A 43 -14.39 9.87 12.72
N GLN A 44 -15.26 9.12 13.39
CA GLN A 44 -15.57 7.74 13.10
C GLN A 44 -17.08 7.52 13.17
N TRP A 45 -17.59 6.63 12.32
CA TRP A 45 -18.96 6.14 12.39
C TRP A 45 -18.94 4.65 12.74
N VAL A 46 -19.55 4.29 13.86
CA VAL A 46 -19.65 2.90 14.32
C VAL A 46 -21.12 2.52 14.34
N THR A 47 -21.54 1.75 13.35
CA THR A 47 -22.93 1.34 13.16
C THR A 47 -23.47 0.65 14.42
N ASN A 48 -24.71 0.97 14.79
CA ASN A 48 -25.40 0.46 15.98
C ASN A 48 -24.79 0.85 17.33
N SER A 49 -23.72 1.63 17.36
CA SER A 49 -23.16 2.11 18.63
C SER A 49 -24.06 3.14 19.32
N PRO A 50 -23.92 3.31 20.65
CA PRO A 50 -24.62 4.36 21.40
C PRO A 50 -24.47 5.75 20.78
N PHE A 51 -23.33 6.06 20.16
CA PHE A 51 -23.07 7.37 19.57
C PHE A 51 -23.86 7.65 18.29
N VAL A 52 -24.28 6.62 17.55
CA VAL A 52 -25.01 6.79 16.28
C VAL A 52 -26.48 6.39 16.38
N GLN A 53 -26.87 5.69 17.45
CA GLN A 53 -28.26 5.39 17.75
C GLN A 53 -28.97 6.64 18.28
N MET A 54 -29.83 7.20 17.44
CA MET A 54 -30.53 8.47 17.71
C MET A 54 -31.97 8.24 18.16
N LYS A 55 -32.44 9.06 19.11
CA LYS A 55 -33.88 9.18 19.39
C LYS A 55 -34.56 9.87 18.20
N SER A 56 -35.88 9.74 18.09
CA SER A 56 -36.64 10.41 17.02
C SER A 56 -36.34 11.92 17.00
N GLY A 57 -35.93 12.44 15.84
CA GLY A 57 -35.57 13.85 15.64
C GLY A 57 -34.10 14.22 15.93
N GLN A 58 -33.32 13.37 16.60
CA GLN A 58 -31.90 13.62 16.83
C GLN A 58 -31.06 13.36 15.57
N LYS A 59 -30.08 14.23 15.33
CA LYS A 59 -29.04 14.04 14.30
C LYS A 59 -27.67 14.33 14.91
N PRO A 60 -26.60 13.58 14.56
CA PRO A 60 -25.28 13.74 15.17
C PRO A 60 -24.78 15.20 15.17
N HIS A 61 -24.95 15.90 14.04
CA HIS A 61 -24.50 17.29 13.88
C HIS A 61 -25.34 18.34 14.63
N LEU A 62 -26.48 17.94 15.21
CA LEU A 62 -27.37 18.82 15.98
C LEU A 62 -27.31 18.52 17.49
N LEU A 63 -26.63 17.46 17.91
CA LEU A 63 -26.54 17.12 19.32
C LEU A 63 -25.83 18.22 20.10
N THR A 64 -26.40 18.57 21.26
CA THR A 64 -25.76 19.39 22.29
C THR A 64 -24.63 18.62 22.98
N VAL A 65 -23.81 19.32 23.77
CA VAL A 65 -22.76 18.68 24.57
C VAL A 65 -23.36 17.69 25.58
N ASP A 66 -24.45 18.09 26.26
CA ASP A 66 -25.13 17.23 27.24
C ASP A 66 -25.69 15.96 26.59
N GLU A 67 -26.28 16.05 25.39
CA GLU A 67 -26.75 14.87 24.66
C GLU A 67 -25.61 13.94 24.23
N ARG A 68 -24.42 14.49 23.91
CA ARG A 68 -23.23 13.67 23.60
C ARG A 68 -22.70 12.97 24.86
N LEU A 69 -22.74 13.64 26.01
CA LEU A 69 -22.42 13.03 27.30
C LEU A 69 -23.44 11.94 27.67
N GLU A 70 -24.74 12.14 27.38
CA GLU A 70 -25.74 11.07 27.53
C GLU A 70 -25.38 9.84 26.67
N LYS A 71 -24.90 10.03 25.43
CA LYS A 71 -24.41 8.90 24.60
C LYS A 71 -23.21 8.19 25.22
N LEU A 72 -22.29 8.93 25.85
CA LEU A 72 -21.14 8.35 26.55
C LEU A 72 -21.59 7.51 27.75
N GLU A 73 -22.54 8.01 28.55
CA GLU A 73 -23.09 7.24 29.68
C GLU A 73 -23.83 5.98 29.22
N ASN A 74 -24.54 6.05 28.09
CA ASN A 74 -25.17 4.86 27.48
C ASN A 74 -24.12 3.80 27.07
N LEU A 75 -22.94 4.22 26.61
CA LEU A 75 -21.85 3.28 26.34
C LEU A 75 -21.36 2.62 27.63
N TYR A 76 -21.12 3.40 28.70
CA TYR A 76 -20.70 2.83 29.99
C TYR A 76 -21.72 1.85 30.57
N PHE A 77 -23.01 2.19 30.48
CA PHE A 77 -24.07 1.29 30.91
C PHE A 77 -24.03 -0.05 30.13
N LYS A 78 -23.85 -0.01 28.80
CA LYS A 78 -23.69 -1.23 28.00
C LYS A 78 -22.48 -2.05 28.42
N VAL A 79 -21.33 -1.40 28.59
CA VAL A 79 -20.08 -2.06 29.02
C VAL A 79 -20.25 -2.80 30.34
N GLU A 80 -20.96 -2.19 31.30
CA GLU A 80 -21.14 -2.76 32.65
C GLU A 80 -22.26 -3.80 32.74
N LYS A 81 -23.22 -3.84 31.79
CA LYS A 81 -24.47 -4.62 31.91
C LYS A 81 -24.72 -5.63 30.80
N GLU A 82 -24.09 -5.48 29.64
CA GLU A 82 -24.36 -6.30 28.47
C GLU A 82 -23.12 -7.12 28.08
N SER A 83 -23.35 -8.27 27.45
CA SER A 83 -22.27 -9.06 26.85
C SER A 83 -21.65 -8.31 25.66
N PRO A 84 -20.31 -8.24 25.55
CA PRO A 84 -19.66 -7.48 24.48
C PRO A 84 -20.06 -7.93 23.07
N ASP A 85 -20.52 -6.99 22.25
CA ASP A 85 -20.82 -7.21 20.84
C ASP A 85 -20.28 -6.09 19.94
N ALA A 86 -20.27 -6.30 18.62
CA ALA A 86 -19.73 -5.37 17.62
C ALA A 86 -20.28 -3.93 17.66
N SER A 87 -21.43 -3.68 18.30
CA SER A 87 -22.02 -2.35 18.46
C SER A 87 -21.28 -1.50 19.49
N PHE A 88 -20.63 -2.10 20.48
CA PHE A 88 -19.90 -1.36 21.51
C PHE A 88 -18.50 -1.93 21.84
N ALA A 89 -18.13 -3.07 21.27
CA ALA A 89 -16.79 -3.65 21.31
C ALA A 89 -16.29 -3.87 19.87
N LEU A 90 -15.43 -2.99 19.39
CA LEU A 90 -15.14 -2.90 17.95
C LEU A 90 -14.27 -4.06 17.49
N GLY A 91 -14.72 -4.76 16.46
CA GLY A 91 -14.07 -5.97 15.99
C GLY A 91 -14.45 -7.23 16.78
N TYR A 92 -15.46 -7.18 17.65
CA TYR A 92 -16.10 -8.35 18.24
C TYR A 92 -17.14 -8.97 17.29
N PRO A 93 -17.64 -10.19 17.57
CA PRO A 93 -18.79 -10.75 16.87
C PRO A 93 -20.04 -9.86 16.98
N ALA A 94 -20.96 -9.97 16.03
CA ALA A 94 -22.26 -9.33 16.14
C ALA A 94 -23.09 -9.94 17.30
N SER A 95 -24.09 -9.20 17.77
CA SER A 95 -24.93 -9.58 18.94
C SER A 95 -25.75 -10.86 18.76
N GLU A 96 -25.93 -11.34 17.53
CA GLU A 96 -26.61 -12.61 17.25
C GLU A 96 -25.60 -13.76 17.44
N ALA A 97 -25.77 -14.49 18.56
CA ALA A 97 -24.93 -15.61 18.96
C ALA A 97 -25.02 -16.84 18.04
N ASP A 98 -26.02 -16.87 17.16
CA ASP A 98 -26.25 -17.96 16.22
C ASP A 98 -25.81 -17.53 14.82
N GLU A 99 -24.78 -18.20 14.29
CA GLU A 99 -24.23 -18.07 12.94
C GLU A 99 -23.57 -16.72 12.59
N PHE A 100 -22.23 -16.69 12.64
CA PHE A 100 -21.32 -15.75 11.97
C PHE A 100 -21.97 -14.63 11.12
N ALA A 101 -22.63 -13.66 11.76
CA ALA A 101 -23.37 -12.65 11.04
C ALA A 101 -22.41 -11.89 10.10
N SER A 102 -22.90 -11.45 8.93
CA SER A 102 -22.05 -10.82 7.89
C SER A 102 -21.32 -9.53 8.33
N THR A 103 -21.71 -8.96 9.47
CA THR A 103 -21.08 -7.80 10.13
C THR A 103 -20.13 -8.19 11.27
N SER A 104 -19.95 -9.49 11.54
CA SER A 104 -18.95 -9.98 12.48
C SER A 104 -17.54 -9.80 11.89
N GLY A 105 -16.60 -9.36 12.71
CA GLY A 105 -15.20 -9.22 12.34
C GLY A 105 -14.31 -9.93 13.34
N LEU A 106 -13.11 -10.34 12.90
CA LEU A 106 -12.03 -10.84 13.76
C LEU A 106 -12.39 -12.07 14.66
N VAL A 107 -13.47 -12.79 14.38
CA VAL A 107 -13.96 -13.91 15.20
C VAL A 107 -12.94 -15.06 15.25
N THR A 108 -12.75 -15.64 16.43
CA THR A 108 -11.86 -16.78 16.67
C THR A 108 -12.60 -17.87 17.43
N ASP A 109 -12.27 -19.13 17.16
CA ASP A 109 -12.78 -20.29 17.92
C ASP A 109 -12.12 -20.40 19.31
N ILE A 110 -11.14 -19.55 19.61
CA ILE A 110 -10.50 -19.48 20.93
C ILE A 110 -11.37 -18.64 21.85
N VAL A 111 -11.92 -19.27 22.89
CA VAL A 111 -12.64 -18.57 23.96
C VAL A 111 -11.66 -17.67 24.69
N ALA A 112 -11.83 -16.36 24.55
CA ALA A 112 -11.11 -15.35 25.30
C ALA A 112 -12.10 -14.57 26.15
N GLU A 113 -11.92 -14.61 27.47
CA GLU A 113 -12.62 -13.69 28.37
C GLU A 113 -12.24 -12.26 28.00
N SER A 114 -13.22 -11.37 27.92
CA SER A 114 -13.01 -9.95 27.65
C SER A 114 -13.39 -9.16 28.88
N GLU A 115 -12.46 -8.32 29.34
CA GLU A 115 -12.69 -7.40 30.45
C GLU A 115 -13.32 -6.10 29.94
N GLU A 116 -13.93 -5.31 30.82
CA GLU A 116 -14.51 -4.01 30.45
C GLU A 116 -13.47 -3.09 29.78
N GLU A 117 -12.22 -3.12 30.25
CA GLU A 117 -11.10 -2.37 29.69
C GLU A 117 -10.80 -2.77 28.23
N ASP A 118 -10.95 -4.05 27.87
CA ASP A 118 -10.75 -4.53 26.48
C ASP A 118 -11.73 -3.89 25.51
N ILE A 119 -12.93 -3.54 25.98
CA ILE A 119 -13.92 -2.85 25.18
C ILE A 119 -13.42 -1.45 24.85
N PHE A 120 -12.94 -0.67 25.83
CA PHE A 120 -12.37 0.66 25.57
C PHE A 120 -11.11 0.59 24.70
N TYR A 121 -10.24 -0.39 24.94
CA TYR A 121 -9.10 -0.65 24.05
C TYR A 121 -9.54 -0.92 22.61
N SER A 122 -10.64 -1.64 22.40
CA SER A 122 -11.14 -1.94 21.06
C SER A 122 -11.55 -0.68 20.29
N TRP A 123 -12.14 0.31 20.97
CA TRP A 123 -12.45 1.61 20.37
C TRP A 123 -11.18 2.35 19.96
N ILE A 124 -10.25 2.49 20.91
CA ILE A 124 -8.97 3.18 20.69
C ILE A 124 -8.22 2.53 19.52
N GLY A 125 -8.11 1.20 19.52
CA GLY A 125 -7.47 0.43 18.46
C GLY A 125 -8.16 0.56 17.11
N SER A 126 -9.50 0.61 17.06
CA SER A 126 -10.20 0.84 15.81
C SER A 126 -9.96 2.23 15.23
N GLY A 127 -9.78 3.25 16.07
CA GLY A 127 -9.43 4.59 15.63
C GLY A 127 -8.01 4.68 15.03
N LEU A 128 -7.14 3.72 15.35
CA LEU A 128 -5.75 3.63 14.89
C LEU A 128 -5.60 2.89 13.54
N GLY A 129 -6.70 2.44 12.94
CA GLY A 129 -6.69 1.77 11.65
C GLY A 129 -6.16 2.67 10.52
N ILE A 130 -5.29 2.14 9.67
CA ILE A 130 -4.64 2.87 8.58
C ILE A 130 -5.31 2.47 7.25
N GLY A 131 -6.12 3.36 6.67
CA GLY A 131 -6.88 3.10 5.45
C GLY A 131 -6.05 3.27 4.18
N VAL A 132 -6.19 2.32 3.25
CA VAL A 132 -5.53 2.35 1.93
C VAL A 132 -6.51 2.08 0.79
N ALA A 133 -6.18 2.56 -0.40
CA ALA A 133 -6.96 2.33 -1.62
C ALA A 133 -7.23 0.83 -1.84
N GLY A 134 -8.44 0.52 -2.29
CA GLY A 134 -8.97 -0.85 -2.33
C GLY A 134 -9.90 -1.18 -1.16
N GLY A 135 -10.12 -0.23 -0.23
CA GLY A 135 -11.11 -0.34 0.84
C GLY A 135 -10.65 -1.19 2.02
N TYR A 136 -9.35 -1.39 2.19
CA TYR A 136 -8.77 -2.13 3.31
C TYR A 136 -8.12 -1.18 4.31
N ASN A 137 -8.02 -1.64 5.54
CA ASN A 137 -7.34 -1.00 6.65
C ASN A 137 -6.24 -1.93 7.17
N LEU A 138 -5.18 -1.32 7.69
CA LEU A 138 -4.06 -1.98 8.31
C LEU A 138 -4.04 -1.61 9.79
N LEU A 139 -3.85 -2.59 10.66
CA LEU A 139 -3.43 -2.40 12.05
C LEU A 139 -2.01 -2.92 12.19
N ILE A 140 -1.11 -2.08 12.69
CA ILE A 140 0.30 -2.40 12.87
C ILE A 140 0.64 -2.18 14.34
N ASP A 141 1.01 -3.25 15.03
CA ASP A 141 1.39 -3.19 16.45
C ASP A 141 2.83 -2.70 16.59
N ASP A 142 3.03 -1.39 16.43
CA ASP A 142 4.32 -0.73 16.57
C ASP A 142 4.17 0.58 17.33
N ALA A 143 4.73 0.66 18.54
CA ALA A 143 4.52 1.76 19.47
C ALA A 143 4.77 3.15 18.86
N GLU A 144 5.84 3.29 18.07
CA GLU A 144 6.19 4.56 17.44
C GLU A 144 5.19 4.96 16.34
N LEU A 145 4.80 4.02 15.47
CA LEU A 145 3.78 4.28 14.45
C LEU A 145 2.41 4.59 15.07
N LEU A 146 2.01 3.89 16.14
CA LEU A 146 0.74 4.13 16.82
C LEU A 146 0.69 5.55 17.41
N LEU A 147 1.79 6.00 18.02
CA LEU A 147 1.92 7.37 18.53
C LEU A 147 1.90 8.42 17.42
N LEU A 148 2.52 8.13 16.26
CA LEU A 148 2.48 9.02 15.09
C LEU A 148 1.06 9.12 14.51
N VAL A 149 0.31 8.02 14.45
CA VAL A 149 -1.10 8.05 14.01
C VAL A 149 -1.94 8.90 14.97
N PHE A 150 -1.77 8.72 16.28
CA PHE A 150 -2.45 9.53 17.30
C PHE A 150 -2.14 11.04 17.19
N GLU A 151 -0.88 11.42 16.90
CA GLU A 151 -0.52 12.82 16.63
C GLU A 151 -1.38 13.42 15.51
N GLY A 152 -1.62 12.63 14.46
CA GLY A 152 -2.47 13.00 13.33
C GLY A 152 -3.92 13.27 13.69
N TRP A 153 -4.47 12.63 14.72
CA TRP A 153 -5.86 12.83 15.14
C TRP A 153 -6.14 14.27 15.52
N LYS A 154 -5.20 14.91 16.23
CA LYS A 154 -5.35 16.31 16.67
C LYS A 154 -5.44 17.27 15.48
N TYR A 155 -4.66 17.02 14.43
CA TYR A 155 -4.72 17.79 13.19
C TYR A 155 -6.03 17.57 12.43
N TYR A 156 -6.51 16.33 12.31
CA TYR A 156 -7.81 16.07 11.68
C TYR A 156 -8.94 16.77 12.44
N ARG A 157 -8.88 16.73 13.78
CA ARG A 157 -9.88 17.39 14.64
C ARG A 157 -9.96 18.88 14.36
N LYS A 158 -8.78 19.50 14.29
CA LYS A 158 -8.63 20.93 13.99
C LYS A 158 -9.29 21.26 12.65
N TYR A 159 -9.03 20.50 11.59
CA TYR A 159 -9.62 20.76 10.28
C TYR A 159 -11.13 20.53 10.23
N LEU A 160 -11.65 19.49 10.90
CA LEU A 160 -13.09 19.28 10.97
C LEU A 160 -13.82 20.38 11.75
N ASN A 161 -13.15 21.02 12.71
CA ASN A 161 -13.70 22.13 13.50
C ASN A 161 -13.53 23.50 12.82
N ASP A 162 -12.77 23.58 11.73
CA ASP A 162 -12.55 24.82 11.00
C ASP A 162 -13.86 25.27 10.30
N PRO A 163 -14.41 26.45 10.64
CA PRO A 163 -15.66 26.94 10.06
C PRO A 163 -15.53 27.31 8.56
N THR A 164 -14.31 27.40 8.03
CA THR A 164 -14.07 27.57 6.58
C THR A 164 -14.15 26.25 5.82
N LEU A 165 -13.98 25.12 6.51
CA LEU A 165 -13.99 23.75 5.95
C LEU A 165 -15.31 23.02 6.23
N LYS A 166 -16.45 23.71 6.12
CA LYS A 166 -17.79 23.12 6.37
C LYS A 166 -18.08 21.91 5.50
N GLN A 167 -17.53 21.88 4.29
CA GLN A 167 -17.69 20.80 3.33
C GLN A 167 -16.76 19.59 3.57
N LEU A 168 -15.80 19.67 4.50
CA LEU A 168 -14.94 18.55 4.86
C LEU A 168 -15.75 17.43 5.48
N LYS A 169 -15.62 16.24 4.87
CA LYS A 169 -16.36 15.04 5.22
C LYS A 169 -15.86 14.44 6.54
N GLU A 170 -16.84 14.15 7.39
CA GLU A 170 -16.65 13.45 8.65
C GLU A 170 -16.57 11.92 8.46
N TYR A 171 -16.27 11.17 9.53
CA TYR A 171 -16.15 9.71 9.55
C TYR A 171 -15.00 9.11 8.72
N LYS A 172 -13.97 9.89 8.38
CA LYS A 172 -12.86 9.47 7.51
C LYS A 172 -11.54 9.22 8.26
N ILE A 173 -11.60 8.89 9.56
CA ILE A 173 -10.38 8.73 10.38
C ILE A 173 -9.36 7.75 9.78
N ASN A 174 -9.79 6.60 9.25
CA ASN A 174 -8.84 5.64 8.69
C ASN A 174 -8.18 6.15 7.40
N SER A 175 -8.95 6.82 6.53
CA SER A 175 -8.41 7.48 5.33
C SER A 175 -7.42 8.58 5.71
N TRP A 176 -7.76 9.36 6.74
CA TRP A 176 -6.87 10.37 7.32
C TRP A 176 -5.59 9.74 7.84
N ASN A 177 -5.66 8.68 8.64
CA ASN A 177 -4.49 8.01 9.20
C ASN A 177 -3.53 7.53 8.10
N GLY A 178 -4.05 6.97 6.99
CA GLY A 178 -3.27 6.58 5.83
C GLY A 178 -2.53 7.75 5.18
N GLN A 179 -3.25 8.86 4.94
CA GLN A 179 -2.68 10.07 4.35
C GLN A 179 -1.67 10.74 5.28
N TRP A 180 -2.03 10.91 6.56
CA TRP A 180 -1.21 11.51 7.59
C TRP A 180 0.10 10.76 7.74
N LEU A 181 0.06 9.43 7.90
CA LEU A 181 1.27 8.65 8.10
C LEU A 181 2.18 8.69 6.86
N THR A 182 1.59 8.65 5.66
CA THR A 182 2.34 8.78 4.41
C THR A 182 2.99 10.16 4.27
N TYR A 183 2.29 11.24 4.63
CA TYR A 183 2.83 12.58 4.62
C TYR A 183 3.92 12.77 5.69
N ARG A 184 3.61 12.40 6.94
CA ARG A 184 4.46 12.57 8.13
C ARG A 184 5.81 11.84 8.02
N LEU A 185 5.83 10.70 7.33
CA LEU A 185 7.04 9.90 7.05
C LEU A 185 7.62 10.18 5.65
N GLY A 186 6.98 11.03 4.86
CA GLY A 186 7.37 11.36 3.50
C GLY A 186 8.55 12.33 3.41
N LYS A 187 9.09 12.53 2.19
CA LYS A 187 10.18 13.50 1.93
C LYS A 187 9.74 14.95 2.19
N ASN A 188 8.47 15.26 1.93
CA ASN A 188 7.94 16.62 1.89
C ASN A 188 7.33 17.07 3.23
N TYR A 189 7.52 16.28 4.30
CA TYR A 189 7.07 16.69 5.63
C TYR A 189 7.81 17.94 6.08
N ARG A 190 7.06 18.89 6.62
CA ARG A 190 7.55 20.10 7.30
C ARG A 190 6.76 20.27 8.58
N GLU A 191 7.38 20.73 9.66
CA GLU A 191 6.70 20.88 10.96
C GLU A 191 5.63 21.99 10.93
N ASP A 192 5.86 23.03 10.13
CA ASP A 192 5.00 24.20 9.98
C ASP A 192 4.00 24.08 8.81
N PHE A 193 3.56 22.85 8.51
CA PHE A 193 2.59 22.59 7.44
C PHE A 193 1.22 23.21 7.73
N ASP A 194 0.50 23.53 6.67
CA ASP A 194 -0.85 24.06 6.71
C ASP A 194 -1.82 23.27 5.80
N PHE A 195 -3.07 23.72 5.74
CA PHE A 195 -4.07 23.07 4.89
C PHE A 195 -3.67 23.05 3.41
N LEU A 196 -3.08 24.14 2.90
CA LEU A 196 -2.65 24.24 1.50
C LEU A 196 -1.51 23.27 1.20
N THR A 197 -0.59 23.08 2.15
CA THR A 197 0.47 22.07 2.05
C THR A 197 -0.14 20.68 1.87
N LEU A 198 -1.11 20.30 2.71
CA LEU A 198 -1.78 18.99 2.59
C LEU A 198 -2.63 18.86 1.32
N GLN A 199 -3.25 19.94 0.85
CA GLN A 199 -3.99 19.97 -0.40
C GLN A 199 -3.07 19.73 -1.61
N ASN A 200 -1.91 20.40 -1.65
CA ASN A 200 -0.90 20.21 -2.68
C ASN A 200 -0.31 18.79 -2.65
N GLU A 201 -0.25 18.18 -1.46
CA GLU A 201 0.14 16.78 -1.26
C GLU A 201 -0.96 15.78 -1.64
N GLY A 202 -2.13 16.24 -2.12
CA GLY A 202 -3.23 15.42 -2.57
C GLY A 202 -4.01 14.72 -1.46
N VAL A 203 -3.93 15.22 -0.21
CA VAL A 203 -4.66 14.65 0.93
C VAL A 203 -6.16 14.89 0.79
N PHE A 204 -6.52 16.08 0.32
CA PHE A 204 -7.91 16.51 0.14
C PHE A 204 -8.33 16.42 -1.32
N ALA A 205 -9.48 15.80 -1.58
CA ALA A 205 -10.09 15.68 -2.90
C ALA A 205 -11.37 16.52 -2.93
N PRO A 206 -11.29 17.82 -3.31
CA PRO A 206 -12.46 18.67 -3.42
C PRO A 206 -13.36 18.24 -4.59
N THR A 207 -14.66 18.22 -4.36
CA THR A 207 -15.73 18.08 -5.36
C THR A 207 -16.58 19.35 -5.38
N SER A 208 -17.62 19.40 -6.23
CA SER A 208 -18.55 20.54 -6.26
C SER A 208 -19.17 20.88 -4.90
N ASP A 209 -19.42 19.86 -4.08
CA ASP A 209 -20.25 19.98 -2.88
C ASP A 209 -19.57 19.47 -1.60
N SER A 210 -18.37 18.91 -1.69
CA SER A 210 -17.68 18.32 -0.53
C SER A 210 -16.16 18.32 -0.66
N ILE A 211 -15.47 18.26 0.47
CA ILE A 211 -14.03 17.97 0.54
C ILE A 211 -13.88 16.57 1.12
N GLU A 212 -13.50 15.61 0.29
CA GLU A 212 -13.20 14.24 0.72
C GLU A 212 -11.73 14.10 1.11
N ILE A 213 -11.41 13.06 1.88
CA ILE A 213 -10.02 12.65 2.12
C ILE A 213 -9.69 11.58 1.09
N ALA A 214 -8.69 11.84 0.25
CA ALA A 214 -8.28 10.89 -0.77
C ALA A 214 -7.74 9.60 -0.12
N MET A 215 -8.09 8.44 -0.67
CA MET A 215 -7.49 7.18 -0.23
C MET A 215 -6.08 7.06 -0.78
N ILE A 216 -5.10 6.79 0.08
CA ILE A 216 -3.71 6.65 -0.33
C ILE A 216 -3.45 5.28 -0.98
N SER A 217 -2.61 5.23 -2.02
CA SER A 217 -2.10 3.95 -2.53
C SER A 217 -1.29 3.24 -1.44
N TRP A 218 -1.50 1.93 -1.26
CA TRP A 218 -0.73 1.18 -0.27
C TRP A 218 0.78 1.18 -0.57
N SER A 219 1.18 1.34 -1.84
CA SER A 219 2.59 1.44 -2.22
C SER A 219 3.24 2.74 -1.71
N ASN A 220 2.54 3.87 -1.75
CA ASN A 220 3.04 5.15 -1.21
C ASN A 220 3.27 5.06 0.31
N LEU A 221 2.30 4.46 1.02
CA LEU A 221 2.45 4.16 2.44
C LEU A 221 3.65 3.23 2.68
N PHE A 222 3.77 2.15 1.88
CA PHE A 222 4.86 1.18 1.98
C PHE A 222 6.24 1.84 1.79
N PHE A 223 6.41 2.73 0.82
CA PHE A 223 7.69 3.42 0.59
C PHE A 223 8.00 4.45 1.68
N SER A 224 6.99 5.11 2.23
CA SER A 224 7.15 6.02 3.38
C SER A 224 7.58 5.25 4.63
N LEU A 225 6.95 4.10 4.90
CA LEU A 225 7.38 3.18 5.95
C LEU A 225 8.80 2.64 5.69
N SER A 226 9.13 2.30 4.45
CA SER A 226 10.47 1.81 4.08
C SER A 226 11.55 2.86 4.27
N ARG A 227 11.23 4.14 4.07
CA ARG A 227 12.14 5.25 4.38
C ARG A 227 12.39 5.35 5.88
N PHE A 228 11.32 5.24 6.68
CA PHE A 228 11.38 5.35 8.12
C PHE A 228 12.08 4.15 8.78
N TYR A 229 11.80 2.96 8.27
CA TYR A 229 12.33 1.69 8.75
C TYR A 229 12.97 0.86 7.61
N PRO A 230 14.20 1.18 7.19
CA PRO A 230 14.81 0.56 6.01
C PRO A 230 15.00 -0.95 6.07
N ASP A 231 15.19 -1.52 7.26
CA ASP A 231 15.49 -2.94 7.46
C ASP A 231 14.49 -3.66 8.39
N LYS A 232 13.42 -3.00 8.83
CA LYS A 232 12.44 -3.59 9.75
C LYS A 232 11.43 -4.44 8.98
N ASN A 233 11.02 -5.53 9.62
CA ASN A 233 9.85 -6.30 9.19
C ASN A 233 8.69 -5.92 10.12
N LEU A 234 7.54 -5.59 9.53
CA LEU A 234 6.33 -5.31 10.28
C LEU A 234 5.35 -6.48 10.12
N ALA A 235 4.52 -6.72 11.12
CA ALA A 235 3.36 -7.58 11.00
C ALA A 235 2.12 -6.67 10.97
N SER A 236 1.32 -6.77 9.92
CA SER A 236 0.08 -6.00 9.79
C SER A 236 -1.11 -6.92 9.79
N TYR A 237 -2.14 -6.58 10.56
CA TYR A 237 -3.45 -7.19 10.43
C TYR A 237 -4.28 -6.43 9.39
N ILE A 238 -4.77 -7.11 8.36
CA ILE A 238 -5.46 -6.49 7.21
C ILE A 238 -6.93 -6.89 7.18
N TYR A 239 -7.81 -5.89 7.11
CA TYR A 239 -9.26 -6.06 7.18
C TYR A 239 -10.00 -4.93 6.44
N SER A 240 -11.32 -5.06 6.33
CA SER A 240 -12.21 -4.02 5.80
C SER A 240 -13.51 -4.07 6.60
N PHE A 241 -13.93 -2.92 7.13
CA PHE A 241 -15.26 -2.76 7.72
C PHE A 241 -16.15 -2.02 6.72
N GLY A 242 -17.36 -2.53 6.53
CA GLY A 242 -18.32 -2.01 5.57
C GLY A 242 -19.68 -2.66 5.77
N GLN A 243 -20.49 -2.76 4.71
CA GLN A 243 -21.75 -3.52 4.77
C GLN A 243 -21.50 -5.01 5.06
N THR A 244 -20.38 -5.55 4.56
CA THR A 244 -19.89 -6.88 4.89
C THR A 244 -18.44 -6.76 5.31
N ASN A 245 -18.13 -7.23 6.51
CA ASN A 245 -16.78 -7.20 7.01
C ASN A 245 -15.92 -8.23 6.27
N LYS A 246 -14.67 -7.86 5.97
CA LYS A 246 -13.70 -8.74 5.31
C LYS A 246 -12.44 -8.81 6.16
N THR A 247 -11.97 -10.02 6.41
CA THR A 247 -10.69 -10.27 7.06
C THR A 247 -9.76 -10.95 6.08
N ILE A 248 -8.53 -10.43 5.96
CA ILE A 248 -7.41 -11.15 5.33
C ILE A 248 -6.58 -11.84 6.42
N GLY A 249 -6.33 -11.15 7.53
CA GLY A 249 -5.53 -11.65 8.64
C GLY A 249 -4.15 -10.99 8.73
N PHE A 250 -3.22 -11.67 9.40
CA PHE A 250 -1.85 -11.17 9.58
C PHE A 250 -0.99 -11.40 8.33
N ILE A 251 -0.38 -10.32 7.85
CA ILE A 251 0.50 -10.32 6.69
C ILE A 251 1.84 -9.66 7.09
N PRO A 252 2.97 -10.36 6.95
CA PRO A 252 4.30 -9.77 7.09
C PRO A 252 4.59 -8.74 5.99
N ILE A 253 5.21 -7.62 6.36
CA ILE A 253 5.62 -6.54 5.47
C ILE A 253 7.14 -6.38 5.54
N TYR A 254 7.81 -6.66 4.42
CA TYR A 254 9.28 -6.64 4.28
C TYR A 254 9.76 -5.31 3.69
N LEU A 255 9.90 -4.29 4.53
CA LEU A 255 10.20 -2.90 4.12
C LEU A 255 11.53 -2.74 3.38
N LYS A 256 12.50 -3.61 3.64
CA LYS A 256 13.77 -3.69 2.89
C LYS A 256 13.58 -3.77 1.37
N SER A 257 12.45 -4.32 0.92
CA SER A 257 12.10 -4.38 -0.51
C SER A 257 11.95 -2.98 -1.14
N GLY A 258 11.41 -2.01 -0.39
CA GLY A 258 11.24 -0.62 -0.85
C GLY A 258 12.58 0.07 -1.00
N THR A 259 13.45 -0.07 0.00
CA THR A 259 14.84 0.42 -0.04
C THR A 259 15.60 -0.21 -1.20
N LYS A 260 15.45 -1.52 -1.43
CA LYS A 260 16.07 -2.23 -2.56
C LYS A 260 15.65 -1.61 -3.91
N LEU A 261 14.36 -1.32 -4.11
CA LEU A 261 13.88 -0.70 -5.35
C LEU A 261 14.44 0.71 -5.52
N LYS A 262 14.43 1.51 -4.45
CA LYS A 262 15.00 2.87 -4.47
C LYS A 262 16.49 2.88 -4.83
N ASP A 263 17.26 1.94 -4.27
CA ASP A 263 18.68 1.79 -4.60
C ASP A 263 18.89 1.41 -6.07
N VAL A 264 18.10 0.45 -6.57
CA VAL A 264 18.18 0.01 -7.97
C VAL A 264 17.84 1.18 -8.89
N PHE A 265 16.77 1.92 -8.58
CA PHE A 265 16.38 3.10 -9.34
C PHE A 265 17.51 4.14 -9.42
N ARG A 266 18.12 4.50 -8.28
CA ARG A 266 19.22 5.47 -8.23
C ARG A 266 20.45 5.06 -9.04
N LYS A 267 20.75 3.76 -9.08
CA LYS A 267 21.83 3.20 -9.93
C LYS A 267 21.47 3.21 -11.41
N LEU A 268 20.20 3.05 -11.73
CA LEU A 268 19.72 3.07 -13.12
C LEU A 268 19.69 4.49 -13.68
N TYR A 269 19.22 5.44 -12.88
CA TYR A 269 18.85 6.80 -13.28
C TYR A 269 19.49 7.84 -12.34
N SER A 270 20.82 7.86 -12.30
CA SER A 270 21.56 8.81 -11.45
C SER A 270 21.17 10.25 -11.74
N GLY A 271 20.89 11.03 -10.69
CA GLY A 271 20.43 12.42 -10.80
C GLY A 271 18.90 12.58 -10.95
N SER A 272 18.14 11.49 -11.05
CA SER A 272 16.67 11.53 -11.01
C SER A 272 16.14 11.41 -9.59
N ASP A 273 15.32 12.37 -9.19
CA ASP A 273 14.65 12.39 -7.88
C ASP A 273 13.21 11.85 -7.93
N CYS A 274 12.72 11.44 -9.10
CA CYS A 274 11.29 11.13 -9.28
C CYS A 274 10.82 9.87 -8.53
N PHE A 275 11.74 9.03 -8.03
CA PHE A 275 11.36 7.89 -7.19
C PHE A 275 10.61 8.32 -5.93
N ASP A 276 10.90 9.52 -5.41
CA ASP A 276 10.25 10.04 -4.21
C ASP A 276 8.89 10.70 -4.50
N ASP A 277 8.50 10.83 -5.78
CA ASP A 277 7.20 11.36 -6.18
C ASP A 277 6.08 10.34 -5.91
N LYS A 278 4.95 10.81 -5.37
CA LYS A 278 3.81 9.94 -5.02
C LYS A 278 3.19 9.27 -6.25
N GLU A 279 3.14 9.97 -7.37
CA GLU A 279 2.62 9.46 -8.63
C GLU A 279 3.50 8.32 -9.17
N PHE A 280 4.83 8.46 -9.04
CA PHE A 280 5.77 7.43 -9.44
C PHE A 280 5.68 6.19 -8.55
N GLN A 281 5.66 6.38 -7.23
CA GLN A 281 5.52 5.30 -6.26
C GLN A 281 4.19 4.54 -6.43
N ALA A 282 3.12 5.24 -6.82
CA ALA A 282 1.83 4.65 -7.12
C ALA A 282 1.82 3.73 -8.36
N LEU A 283 2.86 3.79 -9.22
CA LEU A 283 3.04 2.83 -10.32
C LEU A 283 3.39 1.42 -9.81
N TYR A 284 4.01 1.34 -8.64
CA TYR A 284 4.33 0.08 -7.99
C TYR A 284 3.14 -0.48 -7.21
N GLY A 285 3.14 -1.80 -7.08
CA GLY A 285 2.15 -2.51 -6.30
C GLY A 285 1.00 -3.04 -7.14
N MET A 286 0.71 -4.32 -6.97
CA MET A 286 -0.55 -4.89 -7.41
C MET A 286 -1.71 -4.46 -6.50
N HIS A 287 -2.94 -4.86 -6.80
CA HIS A 287 -4.07 -4.63 -5.90
C HIS A 287 -3.80 -5.26 -4.52
N ILE A 288 -4.08 -4.56 -3.42
CA ILE A 288 -3.70 -4.98 -2.05
C ILE A 288 -4.15 -6.41 -1.70
N LYS A 289 -5.35 -6.81 -2.10
CA LYS A 289 -5.82 -8.20 -1.92
C LYS A 289 -4.88 -9.23 -2.58
N ARG A 290 -4.45 -8.97 -3.82
CA ARG A 290 -3.51 -9.86 -4.55
C ARG A 290 -2.12 -9.84 -3.95
N ALA A 291 -1.68 -8.68 -3.44
CA ALA A 291 -0.43 -8.58 -2.68
C ALA A 291 -0.48 -9.46 -1.43
N CYS A 292 -1.60 -9.50 -0.72
CA CYS A 292 -1.77 -10.35 0.47
C CYS A 292 -1.83 -11.85 0.16
N GLU A 293 -2.38 -12.23 -1.01
CA GLU A 293 -2.43 -13.63 -1.46
C GLU A 293 -1.03 -14.25 -1.66
N LEU A 294 0.02 -13.43 -1.77
CA LEU A 294 1.41 -13.89 -1.80
C LEU A 294 1.92 -14.35 -0.41
N GLY A 295 1.12 -14.20 0.65
CA GLY A 295 1.48 -14.53 2.02
C GLY A 295 2.37 -13.49 2.71
N SER A 296 2.93 -12.53 1.96
CA SER A 296 3.69 -11.40 2.50
C SER A 296 3.74 -10.24 1.50
N ILE A 297 3.90 -9.02 2.02
CA ILE A 297 4.08 -7.82 1.21
C ILE A 297 5.57 -7.49 1.16
N GLY A 298 6.17 -7.70 0.00
CA GLY A 298 7.57 -7.40 -0.27
C GLY A 298 7.81 -7.14 -1.76
N LEU A 299 8.99 -7.49 -2.26
CA LEU A 299 9.39 -7.17 -3.63
C LEU A 299 8.41 -7.70 -4.69
N GLN A 300 7.92 -8.93 -4.54
CA GLN A 300 6.94 -9.50 -5.47
C GLN A 300 5.60 -8.72 -5.47
N ALA A 301 5.10 -8.34 -4.29
CA ALA A 301 3.88 -7.55 -4.15
C ALA A 301 3.99 -6.17 -4.81
N LEU A 302 5.19 -5.58 -4.81
CA LEU A 302 5.50 -4.27 -5.41
C LEU A 302 5.56 -4.30 -6.94
N ARG A 303 5.31 -5.44 -7.60
CA ARG A 303 5.27 -5.51 -9.07
C ARG A 303 4.34 -4.44 -9.64
N PRO A 304 4.80 -3.59 -10.58
CA PRO A 304 3.93 -2.64 -11.24
C PRO A 304 2.73 -3.32 -11.90
N LYS A 305 1.53 -2.77 -11.69
CA LYS A 305 0.25 -3.45 -12.01
C LYS A 305 0.17 -3.94 -13.45
N ASP A 306 0.59 -3.10 -14.40
CA ASP A 306 0.44 -3.38 -15.84
C ASP A 306 1.62 -4.17 -16.43
N LEU A 307 2.68 -4.42 -15.66
CA LEU A 307 3.83 -5.21 -16.10
C LEU A 307 3.44 -6.67 -16.43
N GLU A 308 2.49 -7.24 -15.70
CA GLU A 308 2.04 -8.63 -15.89
C GLU A 308 1.55 -8.91 -17.32
N LYS A 309 0.94 -7.91 -17.97
CA LYS A 309 0.44 -8.02 -19.35
C LYS A 309 1.58 -8.32 -20.32
N TYR A 310 2.75 -7.71 -20.12
CA TYR A 310 3.93 -7.91 -20.95
C TYR A 310 4.67 -9.21 -20.66
N MET A 311 4.52 -9.75 -19.44
CA MET A 311 5.09 -11.03 -19.05
C MET A 311 4.31 -12.22 -19.65
N ARG A 312 2.98 -12.13 -19.70
CA ARG A 312 2.11 -13.22 -20.17
C ARG A 312 1.83 -13.13 -21.67
N GLU A 313 1.52 -11.94 -22.16
CA GLU A 313 1.02 -11.73 -23.51
C GLU A 313 2.14 -11.39 -24.50
N SER A 314 1.91 -11.71 -25.77
CA SER A 314 2.76 -11.27 -26.89
C SER A 314 2.43 -9.81 -27.24
N ARG A 315 2.82 -8.88 -26.36
CA ARG A 315 2.63 -7.44 -26.53
C ARG A 315 3.96 -6.73 -26.62
N SER A 316 4.12 -5.90 -27.65
CA SER A 316 5.23 -4.96 -27.75
C SER A 316 4.96 -3.72 -26.88
N PHE A 317 6.02 -3.19 -26.28
CA PHE A 317 5.96 -1.91 -25.59
C PHE A 317 6.28 -0.79 -26.57
N VAL A 318 5.44 0.24 -26.62
CA VAL A 318 5.61 1.36 -27.55
C VAL A 318 5.76 2.67 -26.79
N PHE A 319 6.88 3.33 -27.02
CA PHE A 319 7.22 4.61 -26.40
C PHE A 319 6.71 5.80 -27.25
N LYS A 320 5.46 6.24 -27.05
CA LYS A 320 4.84 7.37 -27.76
C LYS A 320 4.89 8.72 -27.02
N LYS A 321 5.00 8.73 -25.68
CA LYS A 321 4.84 9.86 -24.76
C LYS A 321 5.83 9.75 -23.59
N GLU A 322 6.12 10.86 -22.93
CA GLU A 322 6.99 10.91 -21.73
C GLU A 322 6.47 10.03 -20.59
N GLU A 323 5.15 9.94 -20.38
CA GLU A 323 4.53 9.03 -19.40
C GLU A 323 4.99 7.57 -19.57
N GLN A 324 5.23 7.12 -20.80
CA GLN A 324 5.68 5.75 -21.05
C GLN A 324 7.16 5.54 -20.72
N ILE A 325 7.96 6.61 -20.69
CA ILE A 325 9.33 6.54 -20.19
C ILE A 325 9.29 6.29 -18.69
N ILE A 326 8.47 7.04 -17.95
CA ILE A 326 8.31 6.87 -16.50
C ILE A 326 7.80 5.45 -16.16
N ILE A 327 6.79 4.97 -16.89
CA ILE A 327 6.27 3.61 -16.74
C ILE A 327 7.39 2.58 -17.01
N TYR A 328 8.14 2.72 -18.10
CA TYR A 328 9.26 1.84 -18.40
C TYR A 328 10.34 1.87 -17.31
N GLN A 329 10.66 3.03 -16.74
CA GLN A 329 11.61 3.15 -15.63
C GLN A 329 11.13 2.35 -14.41
N SER A 330 9.84 2.42 -14.10
CA SER A 330 9.26 1.62 -13.00
C SER A 330 9.38 0.10 -13.26
N TYR A 331 9.10 -0.34 -14.49
CA TYR A 331 9.18 -1.74 -14.91
C TYR A 331 10.61 -2.26 -14.87
N LYS A 332 11.53 -1.53 -15.50
CA LYS A 332 12.95 -1.87 -15.55
C LYS A 332 13.56 -1.94 -14.16
N THR A 333 13.23 -0.99 -13.28
CA THR A 333 13.67 -1.00 -11.88
C THR A 333 13.22 -2.25 -11.15
N TRP A 334 11.94 -2.64 -11.29
CA TRP A 334 11.41 -3.83 -10.63
C TRP A 334 12.02 -5.12 -11.20
N LEU A 335 12.09 -5.26 -12.52
CA LEU A 335 12.67 -6.43 -13.19
C LEU A 335 14.13 -6.64 -12.80
N ILE A 336 14.93 -5.57 -12.79
CA ILE A 336 16.32 -5.64 -12.34
C ILE A 336 16.38 -6.02 -10.87
N ALA A 337 15.51 -5.47 -10.02
CA ALA A 337 15.46 -5.84 -8.61
C ALA A 337 15.10 -7.32 -8.38
N MET A 338 14.30 -7.93 -9.26
CA MET A 338 13.98 -9.36 -9.23
C MET A 338 15.12 -10.24 -9.73
N LEU A 339 15.80 -9.83 -10.80
CA LEU A 339 16.91 -10.58 -11.42
C LEU A 339 18.21 -10.53 -10.60
N SER A 340 18.42 -9.47 -9.82
CA SER A 340 19.72 -9.23 -9.18
C SER A 340 19.89 -9.91 -7.82
N LYS A 341 20.84 -10.86 -7.77
CA LYS A 341 21.70 -11.10 -6.58
C LYS A 341 22.88 -10.12 -6.51
N ASN A 342 23.42 -9.64 -7.65
CA ASN A 342 24.51 -8.64 -7.73
C ASN A 342 24.15 -7.46 -8.66
N LYS A 343 24.16 -6.24 -8.11
CA LYS A 343 23.42 -5.05 -8.58
C LYS A 343 24.08 -4.21 -9.70
N GLN A 344 24.86 -4.75 -10.64
CA GLN A 344 25.42 -3.95 -11.75
C GLN A 344 25.42 -4.67 -13.11
N GLU A 345 25.77 -5.95 -13.14
CA GLU A 345 25.94 -6.72 -14.39
C GLU A 345 24.68 -6.71 -15.27
N PHE A 346 23.49 -6.93 -14.68
CA PHE A 346 22.26 -7.11 -15.47
C PHE A 346 21.77 -5.85 -16.20
N LYS A 347 22.06 -4.63 -15.72
CA LYS A 347 21.56 -3.40 -16.36
C LYS A 347 22.22 -3.19 -17.73
N ASP A 348 23.54 -3.23 -17.74
CA ASP A 348 24.31 -2.94 -18.94
C ASP A 348 24.23 -4.14 -19.89
N TYR A 349 24.15 -5.35 -19.34
CA TYR A 349 24.01 -6.57 -20.11
C TYR A 349 22.77 -6.58 -21.02
N THR A 350 21.56 -6.34 -20.52
CA THR A 350 20.35 -6.40 -21.39
C THR A 350 20.31 -5.28 -22.43
N ILE A 351 20.94 -4.12 -22.15
CA ILE A 351 21.09 -3.04 -23.13
C ILE A 351 22.07 -3.42 -24.23
N GLU A 352 23.21 -4.03 -23.89
CA GLU A 352 24.19 -4.49 -24.89
C GLU A 352 23.61 -5.60 -25.77
N LEU A 353 22.87 -6.54 -25.18
CA LEU A 353 22.12 -7.54 -25.95
C LEU A 353 21.09 -6.90 -26.89
N ALA A 354 20.34 -5.90 -26.41
CA ALA A 354 19.39 -5.18 -27.25
C ALA A 354 20.07 -4.50 -28.46
N LYS A 355 21.25 -3.91 -28.27
CA LYS A 355 22.06 -3.33 -29.36
C LYS A 355 22.54 -4.41 -30.33
N LEU A 356 23.01 -5.56 -29.85
CA LEU A 356 23.39 -6.71 -30.70
C LEU A 356 22.21 -7.17 -31.55
N ILE A 357 21.05 -7.38 -30.93
CA ILE A 357 19.83 -7.81 -31.63
C ILE A 357 19.45 -6.77 -32.70
N LEU A 358 19.59 -5.47 -32.42
CA LEU A 358 19.32 -4.41 -33.39
C LEU A 358 20.35 -4.37 -34.53
N ARG A 359 21.64 -4.62 -34.26
CA ARG A 359 22.67 -4.77 -35.31
C ARG A 359 22.34 -5.95 -36.23
N TYR A 360 22.02 -7.11 -35.64
CA TYR A 360 21.58 -8.29 -36.40
C TYR A 360 20.37 -7.97 -37.28
N ARG A 361 19.36 -7.28 -36.74
CA ARG A 361 18.19 -6.82 -37.51
C ARG A 361 18.60 -5.95 -38.70
N LYS A 362 19.49 -4.98 -38.51
CA LYS A 362 19.92 -4.01 -39.53
C LYS A 362 20.81 -4.65 -40.62
N GLY A 363 21.42 -5.79 -40.35
CA GLY A 363 22.25 -6.52 -41.32
C GLY A 363 21.50 -7.18 -42.49
N ALA A 364 20.17 -7.07 -42.57
CA ALA A 364 19.39 -7.47 -43.74
C ALA A 364 18.20 -6.54 -43.97
N SER A 365 17.80 -6.36 -45.23
CA SER A 365 16.68 -5.49 -45.64
C SER A 365 15.30 -6.17 -45.61
N GLY A 366 15.25 -7.50 -45.42
CA GLY A 366 14.02 -8.31 -45.40
C GLY A 366 13.30 -8.37 -44.05
N THR A 367 12.07 -8.91 -44.06
CA THR A 367 11.26 -9.09 -42.85
C THR A 367 11.61 -10.35 -42.05
N GLU A 368 12.46 -11.23 -42.59
CA GLU A 368 12.83 -12.51 -41.98
C GLU A 368 13.50 -12.32 -40.61
N ARG A 369 14.59 -11.52 -40.56
CA ARG A 369 15.29 -11.22 -39.29
C ARG A 369 14.38 -10.52 -38.29
N LYS A 370 13.51 -9.61 -38.77
CA LYS A 370 12.50 -8.95 -37.93
C LYS A 370 11.52 -9.94 -37.33
N ASN A 371 10.99 -10.87 -38.13
CA ASN A 371 10.08 -11.91 -37.66
C ASN A 371 10.77 -12.88 -36.68
N LEU A 372 12.03 -13.24 -36.93
CA LEU A 372 12.81 -14.07 -36.00
C LEU A 372 12.94 -13.38 -34.63
N ILE A 373 13.28 -12.09 -34.60
CA ILE A 373 13.39 -11.34 -33.35
C ILE A 373 12.04 -11.18 -32.65
N GLU A 374 11.06 -10.59 -33.33
CA GLU A 374 9.81 -10.18 -32.69
C GLU A 374 8.93 -11.37 -32.33
N LYS A 375 8.83 -12.38 -33.21
CA LYS A 375 7.86 -13.47 -33.07
C LYS A 375 8.44 -14.75 -32.47
N LYS A 376 9.75 -15.00 -32.61
CA LYS A 376 10.39 -16.20 -32.07
C LYS A 376 11.24 -15.90 -30.84
N LEU A 377 12.19 -14.97 -30.94
CA LEU A 377 13.13 -14.68 -29.86
C LEU A 377 12.44 -13.98 -28.68
N LEU A 378 11.97 -12.75 -28.90
CA LEU A 378 11.35 -11.95 -27.86
C LEU A 378 10.06 -12.63 -27.38
N ASP A 379 9.21 -13.12 -28.29
CA ASP A 379 7.97 -13.79 -27.91
C ASP A 379 8.10 -15.24 -27.41
N ALA A 380 9.34 -15.74 -27.22
CA ALA A 380 9.59 -17.06 -26.66
C ALA A 380 8.90 -17.25 -25.30
N LYS A 381 8.05 -18.28 -25.22
CA LYS A 381 7.34 -18.68 -23.99
C LYS A 381 8.14 -19.65 -23.13
N SER A 382 9.30 -20.09 -23.59
CA SER A 382 10.18 -20.99 -22.84
C SER A 382 11.64 -20.76 -23.22
N LYS A 383 12.55 -21.15 -22.31
CA LYS A 383 13.99 -21.15 -22.55
C LYS A 383 14.38 -21.89 -23.82
N LYS A 384 13.73 -23.03 -24.09
CA LYS A 384 13.99 -23.84 -25.29
C LYS A 384 13.71 -23.04 -26.56
N LEU A 385 12.52 -22.46 -26.69
CA LEU A 385 12.15 -21.67 -27.87
C LEU A 385 13.05 -20.44 -28.06
N PHE A 386 13.49 -19.83 -26.96
CA PHE A 386 14.44 -18.73 -27.01
C PHE A 386 15.81 -19.18 -27.55
N ILE A 387 16.34 -20.29 -27.05
CA ILE A 387 17.62 -20.87 -27.50
C ILE A 387 17.53 -21.34 -28.95
N ASP A 388 16.40 -21.91 -29.38
CA ASP A 388 16.17 -22.29 -30.77
C ASP A 388 16.25 -21.05 -31.68
N ALA A 389 15.64 -19.92 -31.28
CA ALA A 389 15.74 -18.67 -32.00
C ALA A 389 17.17 -18.09 -32.01
N LEU A 390 17.91 -18.17 -30.91
CA LEU A 390 19.33 -17.78 -30.87
C LEU A 390 20.16 -18.62 -31.85
N THR A 391 19.87 -19.91 -31.94
CA THR A 391 20.56 -20.84 -32.86
C THR A 391 20.31 -20.46 -34.32
N GLU A 392 19.07 -20.07 -34.67
CA GLU A 392 18.75 -19.53 -36.00
C GLU A 392 19.48 -18.20 -36.29
N MET A 393 19.71 -17.36 -35.26
CA MET A 393 20.42 -16.09 -35.44
C MET A 393 21.89 -16.28 -35.80
N VAL A 394 22.57 -17.32 -35.29
CA VAL A 394 24.02 -17.59 -35.50
C VAL A 394 24.44 -17.44 -36.96
N ALA A 395 23.61 -17.88 -37.91
CA ALA A 395 23.94 -17.85 -39.34
C ALA A 395 24.10 -16.43 -39.94
N GLY A 396 23.66 -15.37 -39.25
CA GLY A 396 23.66 -14.00 -39.77
C GLY A 396 24.37 -12.98 -38.89
N VAL A 397 25.27 -13.43 -38.01
CA VAL A 397 25.94 -12.65 -36.96
C VAL A 397 27.45 -12.65 -37.20
N GLU A 398 28.14 -11.56 -36.87
CA GLU A 398 29.61 -11.42 -36.99
C GLU A 398 30.35 -12.09 -35.82
N ASP A 399 31.66 -12.39 -35.99
CA ASP A 399 32.45 -13.19 -35.04
C ASP A 399 32.44 -12.65 -33.59
N CYS A 400 32.47 -11.33 -33.39
CA CYS A 400 32.43 -10.74 -32.05
C CYS A 400 31.06 -10.85 -31.37
N ASP A 401 29.98 -10.92 -32.14
CA ASP A 401 28.62 -11.08 -31.64
C ASP A 401 28.28 -12.58 -31.42
N LEU A 402 28.99 -13.52 -32.07
CA LEU A 402 28.83 -14.97 -31.85
C LEU A 402 29.18 -15.39 -30.42
N GLU A 403 30.28 -14.86 -29.86
CA GLU A 403 30.66 -15.15 -28.46
C GLU A 403 29.62 -14.62 -27.46
N GLN A 404 29.03 -13.45 -27.74
CA GLN A 404 27.96 -12.89 -26.91
C GLN A 404 26.69 -13.74 -26.99
N LEU A 405 26.30 -14.22 -28.17
CA LEU A 405 25.15 -15.12 -28.32
C LEU A 405 25.35 -16.46 -27.60
N LYS A 406 26.57 -17.02 -27.64
CA LYS A 406 26.91 -18.23 -26.89
C LYS A 406 26.76 -18.01 -25.39
N THR A 407 27.33 -16.92 -24.88
CA THR A 407 27.24 -16.55 -23.45
C THR A 407 25.79 -16.38 -23.03
N LEU A 408 24.99 -15.66 -23.81
CA LEU A 408 23.56 -15.51 -23.58
C LEU A 408 22.82 -16.85 -23.53
N LYS A 409 23.11 -17.76 -24.46
CA LYS A 409 22.50 -19.09 -24.49
C LYS A 409 22.83 -19.89 -23.22
N ASP A 410 24.07 -19.82 -22.73
CA ASP A 410 24.50 -20.53 -21.54
C ASP A 410 23.85 -19.95 -20.27
N GLU A 411 23.78 -18.63 -20.15
CA GLU A 411 23.08 -17.97 -19.04
C GLU A 411 21.58 -18.27 -19.03
N VAL A 412 20.90 -18.15 -20.17
CA VAL A 412 19.47 -18.47 -20.28
C VAL A 412 19.22 -19.92 -19.89
N HIS A 413 20.09 -20.86 -20.28
CA HIS A 413 19.95 -22.25 -19.89
C HIS A 413 19.94 -22.43 -18.36
N LEU A 414 20.79 -21.69 -17.65
CA LEU A 414 20.95 -21.73 -16.19
C LEU A 414 19.86 -20.98 -15.40
N MET A 415 19.13 -20.06 -16.02
CA MET A 415 18.02 -19.36 -15.37
C MET A 415 16.88 -20.29 -14.97
N THR A 416 16.20 -20.02 -13.86
CA THR A 416 14.88 -20.60 -13.58
C THR A 416 13.84 -20.10 -14.58
N ASN A 417 12.68 -20.77 -14.68
CA ASN A 417 11.61 -20.32 -15.58
C ASN A 417 11.08 -18.92 -15.20
N GLU A 418 11.09 -18.60 -13.91
CA GLU A 418 10.66 -17.29 -13.40
C GLU A 418 11.68 -16.20 -13.77
N GLU A 419 12.97 -16.43 -13.50
CA GLU A 419 14.06 -15.53 -13.90
C GLU A 419 14.09 -15.31 -15.41
N PHE A 420 13.92 -16.37 -16.20
CA PHE A 420 13.82 -16.26 -17.65
C PHE A 420 12.67 -15.36 -18.09
N THR A 421 11.51 -15.46 -17.41
CA THR A 421 10.36 -14.60 -17.72
C THR A 421 10.68 -13.13 -17.43
N TYR A 422 11.33 -12.83 -16.31
CA TYR A 422 11.78 -11.47 -15.98
C TYR A 422 12.83 -10.97 -16.98
N PHE A 423 13.83 -11.80 -17.29
CA PHE A 423 14.90 -11.48 -18.22
C PHE A 423 14.35 -11.18 -19.61
N ASN A 424 13.53 -12.07 -20.17
CA ASN A 424 12.97 -11.89 -21.50
C ASN A 424 12.06 -10.66 -21.56
N THR A 425 11.30 -10.38 -20.51
CA THR A 425 10.48 -9.16 -20.42
C THR A 425 11.36 -7.90 -20.38
N LEU A 426 12.47 -7.92 -19.64
CA LEU A 426 13.42 -6.80 -19.59
C LEU A 426 14.08 -6.57 -20.95
N LEU A 427 14.53 -7.65 -21.61
CA LEU A 427 15.14 -7.59 -22.93
C LEU A 427 14.18 -7.03 -23.99
N LYS A 428 12.88 -7.39 -23.94
CA LYS A 428 11.84 -6.78 -24.78
C LYS A 428 11.78 -5.27 -24.64
N PHE A 429 11.76 -4.78 -23.39
CA PHE A 429 11.67 -3.35 -23.15
C PHE A 429 12.95 -2.61 -23.58
N ASP A 430 14.12 -3.18 -23.28
CA ASP A 430 15.40 -2.60 -23.68
C ASP A 430 15.57 -2.57 -25.20
N TYR A 431 15.15 -3.62 -25.91
CA TYR A 431 15.11 -3.65 -27.37
C TYR A 431 14.21 -2.55 -27.94
N ALA A 432 12.97 -2.43 -27.43
CA ALA A 432 12.05 -1.37 -27.88
C ALA A 432 12.58 0.04 -27.57
N PHE A 433 13.33 0.21 -26.48
CA PHE A 433 13.95 1.48 -26.10
C PHE A 433 15.11 1.85 -27.05
N VAL A 434 16.02 0.91 -27.30
CA VAL A 434 17.16 1.10 -28.21
C VAL A 434 16.69 1.30 -29.65
N GLU A 435 15.64 0.60 -30.09
CA GLU A 435 15.04 0.80 -31.41
C GLU A 435 14.47 2.20 -31.58
N LYS A 436 13.83 2.77 -30.55
CA LYS A 436 13.32 4.16 -30.60
C LYS A 436 14.43 5.21 -30.66
N GLN A 437 15.58 4.95 -30.03
CA GLN A 437 16.72 5.89 -30.02
C GLN A 437 17.54 5.86 -31.32
N SER A 438 17.40 4.80 -32.11
CA SER A 438 18.09 4.58 -33.39
C SER A 438 17.34 5.20 -34.55
#